data_AF-A0A419K411-F1
#
_entry.id   AF-A0A419K411-F1
#
_cell.length_a   1.000
_cell.length_b   1.000
_cell.length_c   1.000
_cell.angle_alpha   90.00
_cell.angle_beta   90.00
_cell.angle_gamma   90.00
#
_symmetry.space_group_name_H-M   'P 1'
#
loop_
_entity.id
_entity.type
_entity.pdbx_description
1 polymer ?
#
loop_
_entity_poly.entity_id
_entity_poly.type
_entity_poly.pdbx_seq_one_letter_code
_entity_poly.pdbx_strand_id
1 'polypeptide(L)'
;MHGSVKFGALLAVILITATGLLYYFSPSRMEAAAEGKGVITGVVKDENGAPLRGVNVVCEESSVTTNDKGEFSFEGLREGRYLIKAYKQGYMIGVKDVEVEKDGKASVEIFMKKIKRRIIVATDGTGDYNCDGVNDEYEINAAIESLSMIGGGTVHLKEGRYTIDGPVVLAHNIIFEGEGQDRTYIKLKDWNNREYWGLFVLNKVSNVTVRDFTLDGNKHKGFRRE
;
A
#
# COMPACT_ATOMS: atom_id res chain seq x y z
N MET A 1 -22.03 -46.66 -7.14
CA MET A 1 -21.45 -45.94 -5.99
C MET A 1 -21.44 -44.45 -6.33
N HIS A 2 -22.50 -43.73 -5.93
CA HIS A 2 -22.67 -42.30 -6.19
C HIS A 2 -22.20 -41.52 -4.96
N GLY A 3 -21.00 -40.95 -5.02
CA GLY A 3 -20.45 -40.09 -3.97
C GLY A 3 -20.99 -38.68 -4.10
N SER A 4 -21.83 -38.26 -3.16
CA SER A 4 -22.30 -36.88 -3.05
C SER A 4 -21.26 -36.07 -2.27
N VAL A 5 -20.61 -35.09 -2.91
CA VAL A 5 -19.75 -34.13 -2.20
C VAL A 5 -20.61 -32.96 -1.75
N LYS A 6 -20.85 -32.86 -0.44
CA LYS A 6 -21.46 -31.69 0.20
C LYS A 6 -20.36 -30.66 0.44
N PHE A 7 -20.39 -29.53 -0.27
CA PHE A 7 -19.60 -28.36 0.11
C PHE A 7 -20.39 -27.57 1.14
N GLY A 8 -19.97 -27.67 2.41
CA GLY A 8 -20.43 -26.80 3.48
C GLY A 8 -19.92 -25.38 3.24
N ALA A 9 -20.83 -24.42 3.31
CA ALA A 9 -20.53 -23.00 3.28
C ALA A 9 -19.56 -22.63 4.41
N LEU A 10 -18.43 -22.00 4.07
CA LEU A 10 -17.63 -21.26 5.04
C LEU A 10 -17.97 -19.78 4.92
N LEU A 11 -18.72 -19.28 5.90
CA LEU A 11 -18.89 -17.87 6.18
C LEU A 11 -17.50 -17.28 6.49
N ALA A 12 -16.97 -16.41 5.64
CA ALA A 12 -15.97 -15.43 6.03
C ALA A 12 -16.65 -14.06 6.03
N VAL A 13 -17.00 -13.60 7.22
CA VAL A 13 -17.48 -12.24 7.46
C VAL A 13 -16.31 -11.30 7.19
N ILE A 14 -16.23 -10.78 5.97
CA ILE A 14 -15.35 -9.66 5.66
C ILE A 14 -16.16 -8.38 5.97
N LEU A 15 -15.89 -7.79 7.14
CA LEU A 15 -16.40 -6.48 7.50
C LEU A 15 -15.58 -5.41 6.76
N ILE A 16 -15.82 -5.24 5.45
CA ILE A 16 -15.37 -4.04 4.73
C ILE A 16 -16.47 -3.00 4.87
N THR A 17 -16.35 -2.11 5.85
CA THR A 17 -17.07 -0.84 5.82
C THR A 17 -16.18 0.19 5.12
N ALA A 18 -16.11 0.09 3.79
CA ALA A 18 -15.75 1.21 2.94
C ALA A 18 -16.80 1.26 1.83
N THR A 19 -17.69 2.25 1.94
CA THR A 19 -18.78 2.50 1.00
C THR A 19 -18.24 2.69 -0.42
N GLY A 20 -18.54 1.72 -1.29
CA GLY A 20 -18.65 1.96 -2.73
C GLY A 20 -17.42 1.61 -3.59
N LEU A 21 -17.17 0.31 -3.78
CA LEU A 21 -16.75 -0.22 -5.08
C LEU A 21 -17.21 -1.68 -5.24
N LEU A 22 -18.50 -1.87 -5.54
CA LEU A 22 -19.03 -3.11 -6.09
C LEU A 22 -19.01 -2.99 -7.61
N TYR A 23 -18.09 -3.69 -8.28
CA TYR A 23 -18.29 -4.49 -9.51
C TYR A 23 -16.94 -4.79 -10.17
N TYR A 24 -16.63 -6.08 -10.39
CA TYR A 24 -16.00 -6.71 -11.57
C TYR A 24 -15.46 -8.08 -11.16
N PHE A 25 -16.34 -8.98 -10.74
CA PHE A 25 -16.03 -10.42 -10.72
C PHE A 25 -16.55 -11.03 -12.03
N SER A 26 -15.71 -11.08 -13.05
CA SER A 26 -15.98 -11.83 -14.27
C SER A 26 -15.58 -13.31 -14.04
N PRO A 27 -16.46 -14.32 -14.19
CA PRO A 27 -16.14 -15.72 -13.88
C PRO A 27 -15.19 -16.44 -14.85
N SER A 28 -14.43 -15.72 -15.68
CA SER A 28 -13.61 -16.28 -16.75
C SER A 28 -12.12 -16.15 -16.43
N ARG A 29 -11.65 -16.84 -15.39
CA ARG A 29 -10.24 -17.25 -15.21
C ARG A 29 -10.07 -18.33 -14.13
N MET A 30 -10.86 -19.41 -14.20
CA MET A 30 -10.36 -20.71 -13.71
C MET A 30 -9.39 -21.27 -14.77
N GLU A 31 -8.28 -20.58 -14.96
CA GLU A 31 -7.10 -21.18 -15.57
C GLU A 31 -6.36 -21.85 -14.43
N ALA A 32 -6.09 -23.15 -14.53
CA ALA A 32 -5.44 -23.92 -13.48
C ALA A 32 -4.20 -23.18 -13.00
N ALA A 33 -4.30 -22.63 -11.79
CA ALA A 33 -3.26 -21.82 -11.23
C ALA A 33 -2.07 -22.74 -10.96
N ALA A 34 -0.98 -22.63 -11.73
CA ALA A 34 0.30 -23.19 -11.32
C ALA A 34 0.58 -22.67 -9.90
N GLU A 35 0.65 -23.58 -8.93
CA GLU A 35 1.03 -23.24 -7.55
C GLU A 35 2.45 -22.67 -7.60
N GLY A 36 2.63 -21.46 -7.11
CA GLY A 36 3.97 -20.93 -6.91
C GLY A 36 4.62 -21.62 -5.70
N LYS A 37 5.96 -21.70 -5.65
CA LYS A 37 6.67 -22.23 -4.47
C LYS A 37 7.47 -21.16 -3.73
N GLY A 38 7.29 -19.91 -4.11
CA GLY A 38 7.90 -18.75 -3.48
C GLY A 38 7.43 -18.58 -2.04
N VAL A 39 8.29 -17.99 -1.23
CA VAL A 39 8.04 -17.74 0.19
C VAL A 39 8.44 -16.31 0.54
N ILE A 40 7.55 -15.60 1.23
CA ILE A 40 7.88 -14.35 1.90
C ILE A 40 7.88 -14.62 3.40
N THR A 41 9.00 -14.32 4.06
CA THR A 41 9.11 -14.30 5.52
C THR A 41 9.36 -12.90 5.99
N GLY A 42 9.04 -12.60 7.25
CA GLY A 42 9.42 -11.30 7.79
C GLY A 42 9.17 -11.15 9.26
N VAL A 43 9.60 -10.00 9.78
CA VAL A 43 9.39 -9.58 11.16
C VAL A 43 8.77 -8.20 11.17
N VAL A 44 7.75 -8.02 12.02
CA VAL A 44 7.18 -6.72 12.31
C VAL A 44 7.71 -6.22 13.65
N LYS A 45 8.24 -4.99 13.67
CA LYS A 45 8.80 -4.34 14.85
C LYS A 45 8.18 -2.96 15.08
N ASP A 46 8.27 -2.46 16.31
CA ASP A 46 7.95 -1.07 16.62
C ASP A 46 9.12 -0.14 16.28
N GLU A 47 8.94 1.17 16.50
CA GLU A 47 9.95 2.19 16.24
C GLU A 47 11.24 2.05 17.06
N ASN A 48 11.23 1.28 18.14
CA ASN A 48 12.39 1.00 18.99
C ASN A 48 13.06 -0.35 18.63
N GLY A 49 12.55 -1.04 17.59
CA GLY A 49 13.04 -2.36 17.18
C GLY A 49 12.48 -3.52 18.00
N ALA A 50 11.50 -3.30 18.89
CA ALA A 50 10.89 -4.37 19.65
C ALA A 50 9.89 -5.14 18.76
N PRO A 51 9.85 -6.49 18.81
CA PRO A 51 8.95 -7.29 17.99
C PRO A 51 7.48 -7.03 18.33
N LEU A 52 6.63 -6.94 17.31
CA LEU A 52 5.20 -6.73 17.46
C LEU A 52 4.41 -8.03 17.19
N ARG A 53 3.92 -8.65 18.26
CA ARG A 53 2.96 -9.76 18.22
C ARG A 53 1.57 -9.29 17.80
N GLY A 54 0.79 -10.14 17.13
CA GLY A 54 -0.64 -9.92 16.91
C GLY A 54 -0.93 -8.86 15.85
N VAL A 55 0.05 -8.59 14.97
CA VAL A 55 -0.12 -7.72 13.80
C VAL A 55 -0.78 -8.55 12.71
N ASN A 56 -1.86 -8.05 12.12
CA ASN A 56 -2.45 -8.65 10.93
C ASN A 56 -1.63 -8.19 9.71
N VAL A 57 -0.91 -9.13 9.11
CA VAL A 57 -0.12 -8.90 7.89
C VAL A 57 -0.90 -9.45 6.71
N VAL A 58 -1.09 -8.62 5.69
CA VAL A 58 -1.85 -8.92 4.47
C VAL A 58 -0.90 -8.90 3.28
N CYS A 59 -1.03 -9.90 2.43
CA CYS A 59 -0.35 -10.02 1.14
C CYS A 59 -1.37 -10.53 0.12
N GLU A 60 -1.74 -9.68 -0.84
CA GLU A 60 -2.85 -9.93 -1.78
C GLU A 60 -4.15 -10.31 -1.05
N GLU A 61 -4.71 -11.49 -1.34
CA GLU A 61 -5.94 -12.01 -0.72
C GLU A 61 -5.68 -12.82 0.56
N SER A 62 -4.41 -13.03 0.92
CA SER A 62 -4.01 -13.80 2.09
C SER A 62 -3.66 -12.90 3.28
N SER A 63 -3.91 -13.39 4.50
CA SER A 63 -3.48 -12.72 5.72
C SER A 63 -3.00 -13.71 6.78
N VAL A 64 -2.05 -13.26 7.59
CA VAL A 64 -1.47 -14.00 8.71
C VAL A 64 -1.29 -13.07 9.90
N THR A 65 -1.19 -13.64 11.11
CA THR A 65 -0.96 -12.86 12.34
C THR A 65 0.43 -13.14 12.89
N THR A 66 1.17 -12.09 13.25
CA THR A 66 2.53 -12.24 13.78
C THR A 66 2.56 -12.95 15.14
N ASN A 67 3.59 -13.79 15.35
CA ASN A 67 3.82 -14.51 16.60
C ASN A 67 4.49 -13.62 17.68
N ASP A 68 4.88 -14.20 18.82
CA ASP A 68 5.52 -13.48 19.94
C ASP A 68 6.86 -12.82 19.61
N LYS A 69 7.53 -13.29 18.54
CA LYS A 69 8.76 -12.72 18.00
C LYS A 69 8.50 -11.73 16.86
N GLY A 70 7.23 -11.41 16.58
CA GLY A 70 6.84 -10.54 15.48
C GLY A 70 6.95 -11.18 14.10
N GLU A 71 7.21 -12.49 14.02
CA GLU A 71 7.47 -13.19 12.76
C GLU A 71 6.17 -13.55 12.02
N PHE A 72 6.22 -13.54 10.69
CA PHE A 72 5.17 -14.01 9.79
C PHE A 72 5.75 -14.74 8.56
N SER A 73 4.91 -15.52 7.87
CA SER A 73 5.28 -16.21 6.62
C SER A 73 4.08 -16.30 5.67
N PHE A 74 4.33 -16.12 4.38
CA PHE A 74 3.45 -16.45 3.27
C PHE A 74 4.16 -17.46 2.37
N GLU A 75 3.46 -18.50 1.97
CA GLU A 75 3.98 -19.58 1.13
C GLU A 75 3.08 -19.77 -0.09
N GLY A 76 3.54 -20.53 -1.08
CA GLY A 76 2.76 -20.79 -2.28
C GLY A 76 2.79 -19.65 -3.32
N LEU A 77 3.72 -18.71 -3.16
CA LEU A 77 3.77 -17.48 -3.96
C LEU A 77 4.42 -17.73 -5.32
N ARG A 78 3.92 -17.05 -6.34
CA ARG A 78 4.54 -17.07 -7.67
C ARG A 78 5.72 -16.10 -7.71
N GLU A 79 6.51 -16.20 -8.77
CA GLU A 79 7.43 -15.12 -9.08
C GLU A 79 6.64 -13.83 -9.35
N GLY A 80 7.10 -12.71 -8.80
CA GLY A 80 6.42 -11.43 -8.95
C GLY A 80 6.68 -10.46 -7.80
N ARG A 81 6.12 -9.25 -7.95
CA ARG A 81 6.17 -8.21 -6.93
C ARG A 81 4.90 -8.24 -6.08
N TYR A 82 5.08 -8.20 -4.78
CA TYR A 82 4.03 -8.22 -3.78
C TYR A 82 4.07 -6.96 -2.92
N LEU A 83 2.91 -6.41 -2.60
CA LEU A 83 2.76 -5.33 -1.62
C LEU A 83 2.24 -5.92 -0.31
N ILE A 84 3.05 -5.85 0.74
CA ILE A 84 2.72 -6.31 2.07
C ILE A 84 2.21 -5.13 2.88
N LYS A 85 1.06 -5.31 3.54
CA LYS A 85 0.51 -4.33 4.48
C LYS A 85 0.35 -4.92 5.87
N ALA A 86 0.74 -4.18 6.89
CA ALA A 86 0.68 -4.58 8.29
C ALA A 86 -0.26 -3.67 9.07
N TYR A 87 -1.24 -4.28 9.76
CA TYR A 87 -2.32 -3.60 10.47
C TYR A 87 -2.29 -3.95 11.95
N LYS A 88 -2.32 -2.93 12.80
CA LYS A 88 -2.47 -3.05 14.25
C LYS A 88 -3.07 -1.78 14.83
N GLN A 89 -4.05 -1.93 15.71
CA GLN A 89 -4.69 -0.78 16.35
C GLN A 89 -3.67 0.09 17.11
N GLY A 90 -3.77 1.41 16.91
CA GLY A 90 -2.87 2.39 17.54
C GLY A 90 -1.53 2.58 16.82
N TYR A 91 -1.32 1.93 15.67
CA TYR A 91 -0.14 2.09 14.84
C TYR A 91 -0.54 2.60 13.44
N MET A 92 0.40 3.29 12.79
CA MET A 92 0.32 3.55 11.35
C MET A 92 0.49 2.24 10.59
N ILE A 93 -0.14 2.12 9.42
CA ILE A 93 -0.05 0.94 8.57
C ILE A 93 1.38 0.77 8.11
N GLY A 94 1.97 -0.39 8.40
CA GLY A 94 3.26 -0.77 7.81
C GLY A 94 3.04 -1.17 6.36
N VAL A 95 3.89 -0.70 5.46
CA VAL A 95 3.83 -1.06 4.04
C VAL A 95 5.22 -1.45 3.56
N LYS A 96 5.30 -2.50 2.75
CA LYS A 96 6.56 -2.92 2.13
C LYS A 96 6.30 -3.61 0.80
N ASP A 97 6.95 -3.15 -0.26
CA ASP A 97 7.02 -3.90 -1.50
C ASP A 97 8.16 -4.92 -1.43
N VAL A 98 7.95 -6.07 -2.06
CA VAL A 98 8.95 -7.13 -2.12
C VAL A 98 8.85 -7.88 -3.44
N GLU A 99 9.98 -8.28 -3.99
CA GLU A 99 10.06 -9.11 -5.17
C GLU A 99 10.39 -10.55 -4.77
N VAL A 100 9.59 -11.48 -5.27
CA VAL A 100 9.80 -12.92 -5.11
C VAL A 100 10.29 -13.45 -6.43
N GLU A 101 11.52 -13.98 -6.43
CA GLU A 101 12.06 -14.70 -7.58
C GLU A 101 11.40 -16.10 -7.71
N LYS A 102 11.55 -16.73 -8.87
CA LYS A 102 11.00 -18.06 -9.15
C LYS A 102 11.41 -19.09 -8.09
N ASP A 103 10.41 -19.65 -7.42
CA ASP A 103 10.56 -20.61 -6.31
C ASP A 103 11.50 -20.10 -5.19
N GLY A 104 11.68 -18.77 -5.10
CA GLY A 104 12.64 -18.10 -4.24
C GLY A 104 12.10 -17.79 -2.85
N LYS A 105 13.01 -17.35 -1.96
CA LYS A 105 12.68 -16.87 -0.62
C LYS A 105 13.03 -15.40 -0.49
N ALA A 106 12.05 -14.59 -0.13
CA ALA A 106 12.24 -13.19 0.22
C ALA A 106 12.08 -12.99 1.74
N SER A 107 12.83 -12.05 2.30
CA SER A 107 12.74 -11.68 3.70
C SER A 107 12.56 -10.16 3.83
N VAL A 108 11.61 -9.75 4.66
CA VAL A 108 11.31 -8.33 4.88
C VAL A 108 11.27 -7.97 6.36
N GLU A 109 11.58 -6.71 6.64
CA GLU A 109 11.40 -6.11 7.95
C GLU A 109 10.43 -4.94 7.83
N ILE A 110 9.40 -4.92 8.69
CA ILE A 110 8.37 -3.88 8.69
C ILE A 110 8.40 -3.16 10.03
N PHE A 111 8.64 -1.86 10.01
CA PHE A 111 8.57 -1.01 11.18
C PHE A 111 7.21 -0.32 11.26
N MET A 112 6.54 -0.43 12.41
CA MET A 112 5.27 0.25 12.67
C MET A 112 5.47 1.28 13.78
N LYS A 113 5.24 2.54 13.43
CA LYS A 113 5.25 3.66 14.36
C LYS A 113 3.84 3.90 14.92
N LYS A 114 3.74 4.49 16.11
CA LYS A 114 2.44 4.87 16.69
C LYS A 114 1.71 5.88 15.79
N ILE A 115 0.39 5.74 15.72
CA ILE A 115 -0.42 6.62 14.88
C ILE A 115 -0.48 8.06 15.41
N LYS A 116 -0.38 9.03 14.50
CA LYS A 116 -0.36 10.47 14.77
C LYS A 116 -1.39 11.17 13.88
N ARG A 117 -1.83 12.37 14.27
CA ARG A 117 -2.75 13.20 13.44
C ARG A 117 -2.05 13.97 12.32
N ARG A 118 -0.74 14.08 12.38
CA ARG A 118 0.10 14.59 11.29
C ARG A 118 1.16 13.54 11.00
N ILE A 119 1.14 13.01 9.78
CA ILE A 119 2.07 12.00 9.31
C ILE A 119 3.02 12.67 8.33
N ILE A 120 4.32 12.52 8.58
CA ILE A 120 5.37 13.05 7.72
C ILE A 120 5.74 11.97 6.69
N VAL A 121 5.70 12.32 5.41
CA VAL A 121 6.22 11.47 4.33
C VAL A 121 7.43 12.19 3.75
N ALA A 122 8.53 11.47 3.57
CA ALA A 122 9.80 12.04 3.12
C ALA A 122 10.52 11.12 2.14
N THR A 123 11.55 11.64 1.46
CA THR A 123 12.48 10.85 0.64
C THR A 123 13.89 10.78 1.24
N ASP A 124 14.11 11.44 2.39
CA ASP A 124 15.43 11.63 3.00
C ASP A 124 15.68 10.73 4.23
N GLY A 125 14.78 9.79 4.50
CA GLY A 125 14.85 8.89 5.66
C GLY A 125 14.25 9.46 6.95
N THR A 126 13.89 10.75 6.99
CA THR A 126 13.41 11.41 8.21
C THR A 126 11.89 11.31 8.43
N GLY A 127 11.15 10.77 7.46
CA GLY A 127 9.70 10.68 7.51
C GLY A 127 9.18 9.60 8.47
N ASP A 128 7.89 9.72 8.82
CA ASP A 128 7.12 8.59 9.36
C ASP A 128 7.06 7.46 8.32
N TYR A 129 6.79 7.83 7.07
CA TYR A 129 7.01 7.02 5.87
C TYR A 129 8.15 7.58 5.04
N ASN A 130 8.99 6.70 4.49
CA ASN A 130 10.10 7.08 3.64
C ASN A 130 9.95 6.44 2.26
N CYS A 131 9.61 7.28 1.30
CA CYS A 131 9.50 6.96 -0.12
C CYS A 131 10.89 6.68 -0.70
N ASP A 132 10.97 5.71 -1.61
CA ASP A 132 12.21 5.28 -2.23
C ASP A 132 12.37 5.81 -3.67
N GLY A 133 11.38 6.54 -4.18
CA GLY A 133 11.35 7.07 -5.54
C GLY A 133 10.76 6.10 -6.56
N VAL A 134 10.17 4.97 -6.12
CA VAL A 134 9.56 3.95 -6.96
C VAL A 134 8.21 3.54 -6.39
N ASN A 135 7.13 3.86 -7.11
CA ASN A 135 5.76 3.57 -6.68
C ASN A 135 5.43 4.20 -5.31
N ASP A 136 5.88 5.44 -5.10
CA ASP A 136 5.74 6.16 -3.83
C ASP A 136 4.27 6.34 -3.38
N GLU A 137 3.31 6.07 -4.27
CA GLU A 137 1.91 6.00 -3.87
C GLU A 137 1.64 4.90 -2.84
N TYR A 138 2.50 3.89 -2.68
CA TYR A 138 2.32 2.87 -1.65
C TYR A 138 2.48 3.45 -0.24
N GLU A 139 3.55 4.18 0.02
CA GLU A 139 3.81 4.88 1.27
C GLU A 139 2.80 6.00 1.49
N ILE A 140 2.56 6.80 0.45
CA ILE A 140 1.64 7.95 0.53
C ILE A 140 0.21 7.48 0.83
N ASN A 141 -0.28 6.45 0.13
CA ASN A 141 -1.62 5.92 0.38
C ASN A 141 -1.71 5.20 1.73
N ALA A 142 -0.64 4.55 2.21
CA ALA A 142 -0.61 3.98 3.56
C ALA A 142 -0.70 5.06 4.65
N ALA A 143 -0.08 6.23 4.45
CA ALA A 143 -0.24 7.38 5.33
C ALA A 143 -1.70 7.90 5.36
N ILE A 144 -2.33 8.04 4.19
CA ILE A 144 -3.73 8.47 4.08
C ILE A 144 -4.67 7.45 4.73
N GLU A 145 -4.48 6.16 4.45
CA GLU A 145 -5.27 5.05 5.01
C GLU A 145 -5.13 5.02 6.54
N SER A 146 -3.93 5.22 7.07
CA SER A 146 -3.68 5.34 8.51
C SER A 146 -4.49 6.48 9.13
N LEU A 147 -4.45 7.68 8.56
CA LEU A 147 -5.22 8.83 9.07
C LEU A 147 -6.73 8.58 9.00
N SER A 148 -7.21 7.92 7.95
CA SER A 148 -8.62 7.55 7.81
C SER A 148 -9.11 6.68 8.98
N MET A 149 -8.27 5.76 9.49
CA MET A 149 -8.59 4.92 10.64
C MET A 149 -8.83 5.71 11.95
N ILE A 150 -8.36 6.96 12.02
CA ILE A 150 -8.55 7.85 13.18
C ILE A 150 -9.40 9.09 12.87
N GLY A 151 -10.13 9.07 11.73
CA GLY A 151 -11.08 10.11 11.34
C GLY A 151 -10.49 11.27 10.53
N GLY A 152 -9.23 11.18 10.11
CA GLY A 152 -8.55 12.18 9.28
C GLY A 152 -7.34 12.83 9.95
N GLY A 153 -6.75 13.78 9.25
CA GLY A 153 -5.56 14.51 9.70
C GLY A 153 -4.76 15.08 8.54
N THR A 154 -3.45 15.26 8.76
CA THR A 154 -2.54 15.87 7.80
C THR A 154 -1.52 14.86 7.29
N VAL A 155 -1.45 14.67 5.98
CA VAL A 155 -0.27 14.11 5.30
C VAL A 155 0.60 15.29 4.90
N HIS A 156 1.83 15.32 5.41
CA HIS A 156 2.80 16.37 5.11
C HIS A 156 3.99 15.76 4.36
N LEU A 157 4.10 16.08 3.08
CA LEU A 157 5.24 15.72 2.25
C LEU A 157 6.38 16.71 2.51
N LYS A 158 7.54 16.23 2.94
CA LYS A 158 8.77 17.03 2.97
C LYS A 158 9.19 17.42 1.55
N GLU A 159 10.08 18.40 1.43
CA GLU A 159 10.77 18.68 0.18
C GLU A 159 11.36 17.41 -0.43
N GLY A 160 11.29 17.31 -1.75
CA GLY A 160 11.65 16.08 -2.45
C GLY A 160 10.81 15.86 -3.70
N ARG A 161 11.17 14.81 -4.42
CA ARG A 161 10.47 14.35 -5.62
C ARG A 161 9.95 12.94 -5.38
N TYR A 162 8.63 12.83 -5.38
CA TYR A 162 7.89 11.58 -5.18
C TYR A 162 7.43 11.07 -6.55
N THR A 163 7.86 9.87 -6.93
CA THR A 163 7.52 9.24 -8.21
C THR A 163 6.44 8.19 -8.01
N ILE A 164 5.28 8.44 -8.60
CA ILE A 164 4.12 7.55 -8.50
C ILE A 164 3.87 6.80 -9.81
N ASP A 165 3.51 5.52 -9.72
CA ASP A 165 3.04 4.70 -10.86
C ASP A 165 1.52 4.43 -10.80
N GLY A 166 0.90 4.73 -9.66
CA GLY A 166 -0.53 4.70 -9.40
C GLY A 166 -1.06 6.00 -8.81
N PRO A 167 -2.39 6.11 -8.61
CA PRO A 167 -3.00 7.32 -8.06
C PRO A 167 -2.71 7.49 -6.57
N VAL A 168 -2.61 8.75 -6.12
CA VAL A 168 -2.80 9.11 -4.73
C VAL A 168 -4.31 9.15 -4.43
N VAL A 169 -4.78 8.28 -3.55
CA VAL A 169 -6.20 8.11 -3.23
C VAL A 169 -6.52 8.86 -1.95
N LEU A 170 -7.20 10.01 -2.05
CA LEU A 170 -7.54 10.82 -0.88
C LEU A 170 -8.78 10.29 -0.17
N ALA A 171 -8.78 10.41 1.16
CA ALA A 171 -9.88 10.05 2.06
C ALA A 171 -10.58 11.31 2.62
N HIS A 172 -11.67 11.12 3.38
CA HIS A 172 -12.35 12.21 4.07
C HIS A 172 -11.44 12.87 5.13
N ASN A 173 -11.64 14.17 5.36
CA ASN A 173 -10.96 14.93 6.43
C ASN A 173 -9.42 14.91 6.31
N ILE A 174 -8.91 14.94 5.08
CA ILE A 174 -7.47 14.93 4.81
C ILE A 174 -7.00 16.32 4.38
N ILE A 175 -5.97 16.81 5.06
CA ILE A 175 -5.11 17.88 4.54
C ILE A 175 -3.88 17.19 3.94
N PHE A 176 -3.71 17.31 2.63
CA PHE A 176 -2.57 16.78 1.90
C PHE A 176 -1.71 17.96 1.44
N GLU A 177 -0.56 18.14 2.09
CA GLU A 177 0.28 19.33 1.91
C GLU A 177 1.75 18.98 1.66
N GLY A 178 2.44 19.86 0.96
CA GLY A 178 3.90 19.83 0.80
C GLY A 178 4.59 20.99 1.52
N GLU A 179 5.89 21.12 1.30
CA GLU A 179 6.70 22.24 1.81
C GLU A 179 6.79 23.41 0.80
N GLY A 180 6.13 23.35 -0.35
CA GLY A 180 6.05 24.45 -1.31
C GLY A 180 6.16 23.98 -2.75
N GLN A 181 5.63 24.79 -3.67
CA GLN A 181 5.54 24.44 -5.10
C GLN A 181 6.91 24.26 -5.76
N ASP A 182 7.95 24.96 -5.29
CA ASP A 182 9.32 24.84 -5.82
C ASP A 182 10.17 23.79 -5.06
N ARG A 183 9.60 23.08 -4.10
CA ARG A 183 10.32 22.16 -3.19
C ARG A 183 9.77 20.75 -3.19
N THR A 184 8.45 20.61 -3.28
CA THR A 184 7.77 19.32 -3.22
C THR A 184 7.15 19.02 -4.58
N TYR A 185 7.55 17.90 -5.18
CA TYR A 185 7.10 17.47 -6.50
C TYR A 185 6.50 16.08 -6.43
N ILE A 186 5.27 15.91 -6.90
CA ILE A 186 4.67 14.60 -7.12
C ILE A 186 4.59 14.38 -8.61
N LYS A 187 5.26 13.35 -9.10
CA LYS A 187 5.48 13.12 -10.52
C LYS A 187 5.00 11.72 -10.93
N LEU A 188 4.25 11.64 -12.02
CA LEU A 188 3.98 10.35 -12.67
C LEU A 188 5.27 9.75 -13.25
N LYS A 189 5.49 8.45 -13.04
CA LYS A 189 6.59 7.68 -13.60
C LYS A 189 6.74 7.87 -15.11
N ASP A 190 7.98 7.82 -15.60
CA ASP A 190 8.25 7.86 -17.04
C ASP A 190 7.63 6.67 -17.77
N TRP A 191 7.13 6.93 -18.98
CA TRP A 191 6.47 5.94 -19.83
C TRP A 191 5.28 5.21 -19.17
N ASN A 192 4.60 5.87 -18.22
CA ASN A 192 3.36 5.32 -17.66
C ASN A 192 2.30 5.16 -18.77
N ASN A 193 1.81 3.94 -18.97
CA ASN A 193 0.92 3.54 -20.05
C ASN A 193 -0.44 3.03 -19.55
N ARG A 194 -0.80 3.28 -18.28
CA ARG A 194 -2.09 2.82 -17.71
C ARG A 194 -3.27 3.48 -18.43
N GLU A 195 -4.40 2.79 -18.57
CA GLU A 195 -5.52 3.23 -19.42
C GLU A 195 -6.46 4.28 -18.77
N TYR A 196 -6.48 4.38 -17.43
CA TYR A 196 -7.35 5.27 -16.67
C TYR A 196 -6.53 6.13 -15.70
N TRP A 197 -6.31 7.40 -16.07
CA TRP A 197 -5.35 8.28 -15.42
C TRP A 197 -5.96 9.15 -14.31
N GLY A 198 -5.30 9.16 -13.16
CA GLY A 198 -5.44 10.23 -12.16
C GLY A 198 -4.18 10.31 -11.32
N LEU A 199 -3.56 11.48 -11.23
CA LEU A 199 -2.57 11.76 -10.18
C LEU A 199 -3.24 11.62 -8.80
N PHE A 200 -4.47 12.10 -8.71
CA PHE A 200 -5.32 12.06 -7.54
C PHE A 200 -6.66 11.43 -7.85
N VAL A 201 -7.13 10.57 -6.94
CA VAL A 201 -8.47 9.99 -6.99
C VAL A 201 -9.23 10.41 -5.74
N LEU A 202 -10.39 11.02 -5.95
CA LEU A 202 -11.34 11.42 -4.91
C LEU A 202 -12.67 10.70 -5.18
N ASN A 203 -12.97 9.63 -4.45
CA ASN A 203 -14.20 8.88 -4.62
C ASN A 203 -15.23 9.27 -3.55
N LYS A 204 -16.11 10.22 -3.88
CA LYS A 204 -17.20 10.70 -2.98
C LYS A 204 -16.70 11.14 -1.60
N VAL A 205 -15.48 11.65 -1.53
CA VAL A 205 -14.88 12.15 -0.28
C VAL A 205 -15.26 13.60 -0.02
N SER A 206 -15.10 14.05 1.22
CA SER A 206 -15.45 15.40 1.65
C SER A 206 -14.41 15.93 2.64
N ASN A 207 -14.34 17.27 2.76
CA ASN A 207 -13.39 17.95 3.63
C ASN A 207 -11.93 17.57 3.31
N VAL A 208 -11.54 17.81 2.06
CA VAL A 208 -10.20 17.51 1.55
C VAL A 208 -9.52 18.82 1.14
N THR A 209 -8.32 19.06 1.65
CA THR A 209 -7.47 20.19 1.26
C THR A 209 -6.21 19.66 0.61
N VAL A 210 -5.82 20.23 -0.53
CA VAL A 210 -4.62 19.86 -1.27
C VAL A 210 -3.83 21.14 -1.58
N ARG A 211 -2.58 21.26 -1.13
CA ARG A 211 -1.82 22.53 -1.22
C ARG A 211 -0.30 22.37 -1.15
N ASP A 212 0.42 23.41 -1.55
CA ASP A 212 1.85 23.58 -1.29
C ASP A 212 2.79 22.52 -1.91
N PHE A 213 2.49 22.07 -3.12
CA PHE A 213 3.40 21.25 -3.94
C PHE A 213 3.09 21.39 -5.43
N THR A 214 4.01 20.93 -6.28
CA THR A 214 3.83 20.83 -7.73
C THR A 214 3.41 19.43 -8.14
N LEU A 215 2.44 19.36 -9.06
CA LEU A 215 2.03 18.12 -9.73
C LEU A 215 2.62 18.05 -11.13
N ASP A 216 3.43 17.04 -11.39
CA ASP A 216 3.99 16.73 -12.70
C ASP A 216 3.29 15.50 -13.30
N GLY A 217 2.32 15.74 -14.18
CA GLY A 217 1.61 14.70 -14.90
C GLY A 217 2.43 13.99 -15.98
N ASN A 218 3.67 14.40 -16.22
CA ASN A 218 4.65 13.75 -17.08
C ASN A 218 4.21 13.41 -18.53
N LYS A 219 3.23 14.13 -19.07
CA LYS A 219 2.60 13.84 -20.37
C LYS A 219 3.54 13.99 -21.59
N HIS A 220 4.58 14.81 -21.51
CA HIS A 220 5.33 15.28 -22.69
C HIS A 220 6.76 14.71 -22.86
N LYS A 221 7.23 13.80 -22.01
CA LYS A 221 8.62 13.25 -22.13
C LYS A 221 8.78 12.07 -23.10
N GLY A 222 7.79 11.79 -23.95
CA GLY A 222 7.82 10.69 -24.91
C GLY A 222 8.60 10.90 -26.21
N PHE A 223 9.01 12.12 -26.57
CA PHE A 223 9.76 12.38 -27.81
C PHE A 223 10.75 13.55 -27.64
N ARG A 224 12.00 13.25 -27.28
CA ARG A 224 13.14 13.97 -27.85
C ARG A 224 13.87 12.96 -28.74
N ARG A 225 13.63 13.07 -30.05
CA ARG A 225 14.55 12.50 -31.04
C ARG A 225 15.77 13.40 -31.06
N GLU A 226 16.93 12.83 -30.74
CA GLU A 226 18.21 13.33 -31.25
C GLU A 226 18.27 13.14 -32.77
#